data_AF-A0A3C1V4E1-F1
#
_entry.id   AF-A0A3C1V4E1-F1
#
_cell.length_a   1.000
_cell.length_b   1.000
_cell.length_c   1.000
_cell.angle_alpha   90.00
_cell.angle_beta   90.00
_cell.angle_gamma   90.00
#
_symmetry.space_group_name_H-M   'P 1'
#
loop_
_entity.id
_entity.type
_entity.pdbx_description
1 polymer ?
#
loop_
_entity_poly.entity_id
_entity_poly.type
_entity_poly.pdbx_seq_one_letter_code
_entity_poly.pdbx_strand_id
1 'polypeptide(L)'
;MIGLQNVVLSIMRVLSDSVLRSTSSTLFLLTSLTSISSACPFCGPVETPLSYSIARSSDLAIGESLTEAVANRQGQRRQSFSLLSRIRLTSSGKKTLSIEPPVPTVEAAVETSFSGTALLFNLPAVGWTARAADEMLLGYVLQ
;
A
#
# COMPACT_ATOMS: atom_id res chain seq x y z
N MET A 1 41.72 52.25 4.25
CA MET A 1 40.49 52.03 5.05
C MET A 1 39.46 51.15 4.31
N ILE A 2 39.91 50.09 3.60
CA ILE A 2 39.07 49.25 2.71
C ILE A 2 38.99 47.79 3.20
N GLY A 3 39.99 47.31 3.95
CA GLY A 3 40.02 45.94 4.46
C GLY A 3 38.95 45.62 5.50
N LEU A 4 38.56 46.58 6.34
CA LEU A 4 37.61 46.35 7.44
C LEU A 4 36.17 46.16 6.94
N GLN A 5 35.76 46.89 5.90
CA GLN A 5 34.41 46.76 5.30
C GLN A 5 34.20 45.38 4.66
N ASN A 6 35.24 44.83 4.02
CA ASN A 6 35.17 43.49 3.40
C ASN A 6 35.07 42.36 4.44
N VAL A 7 35.68 42.52 5.62
CA VAL A 7 35.60 41.53 6.70
C VAL A 7 34.19 41.49 7.30
N VAL A 8 33.58 42.66 7.55
CA VAL A 8 32.21 42.75 8.09
C VAL A 8 31.18 42.15 7.11
N LEU A 9 31.33 42.40 5.81
CA LEU A 9 30.47 41.82 4.77
C LEU A 9 30.58 40.29 4.66
N SER A 10 31.79 39.73 4.82
CA SER A 10 31.98 38.28 4.83
C SER A 10 31.37 37.62 6.06
N ILE A 11 31.51 38.24 7.24
CA ILE A 11 30.92 37.71 8.49
C ILE A 11 29.38 37.71 8.39
N MET A 12 28.78 38.78 7.88
CA MET A 12 27.33 38.87 7.66
C MET A 12 26.81 37.82 6.68
N ARG A 13 27.53 37.53 5.59
CA ARG A 13 27.16 36.48 4.63
C ARG A 13 27.20 35.08 5.23
N VAL A 14 28.25 34.76 5.99
CA VAL A 14 28.40 33.44 6.64
C VAL A 14 27.30 33.23 7.71
N LEU A 15 26.95 34.29 8.45
CA LEU A 15 25.85 34.25 9.41
C LEU A 15 24.49 34.04 8.72
N SER A 16 24.19 34.74 7.61
CA SER A 16 22.95 34.52 6.86
C SER A 16 22.82 33.10 6.30
N ASP A 17 23.90 32.55 5.72
CA ASP A 17 23.87 31.17 5.20
C ASP A 17 23.66 30.14 6.31
N SER A 18 24.23 30.36 7.50
CA SER A 18 24.06 29.44 8.65
C SER A 18 22.62 29.42 9.19
N VAL A 19 21.96 30.59 9.25
CA VAL A 19 20.58 30.72 9.76
C VAL A 19 19.58 30.15 8.75
N LEU A 20 19.77 30.42 7.46
CA LEU A 20 18.90 29.92 6.39
C LEU A 20 18.98 28.39 6.28
N ARG A 21 20.17 27.81 6.46
CA ARG A 21 20.38 26.36 6.39
C ARG A 21 19.81 25.64 7.62
N SER A 22 19.85 26.28 8.79
CA SER A 22 19.27 25.75 10.03
C SER A 22 17.73 25.69 9.97
N THR A 23 17.07 26.74 9.49
CA THR A 23 15.60 26.78 9.34
C THR A 23 15.09 25.83 8.26
N SER A 24 15.85 25.66 7.18
CA SER A 24 15.53 24.70 6.11
C SER A 24 15.62 23.25 6.59
N SER A 25 16.61 22.95 7.44
CA SER A 25 16.81 21.60 7.98
C SER A 25 15.75 21.22 9.00
N THR A 26 15.26 22.16 9.82
CA THR A 26 14.17 21.89 10.77
C THR A 26 12.83 21.74 10.06
N LEU A 27 12.55 22.54 9.02
CA LEU A 27 11.35 22.39 8.19
C LEU A 27 11.29 21.04 7.47
N PHE A 28 12.42 20.53 6.96
CA PHE A 28 12.50 19.21 6.32
C PHE A 28 12.32 18.05 7.31
N LEU A 29 12.83 18.20 8.54
CA LEU A 29 12.58 17.23 9.62
C LEU A 29 11.11 17.24 10.07
N LEU A 30 10.48 18.41 10.19
CA LEU A 30 9.07 18.55 10.58
C LEU A 30 8.11 17.96 9.52
N THR A 31 8.37 18.14 8.22
CA THR A 31 7.55 17.54 7.16
C THR A 31 7.74 16.02 7.03
N SER A 32 8.89 15.50 7.46
CA SER A 32 9.13 14.05 7.51
C SER A 32 8.31 13.36 8.60
N LEU A 33 8.01 14.05 9.71
CA LEU A 33 7.24 13.46 10.82
C LEU A 33 5.72 13.43 10.59
N THR A 34 5.17 14.27 9.71
CA THR A 34 3.71 14.35 9.50
C THR A 34 3.18 13.40 8.44
N SER A 35 4.02 12.55 7.85
CA SER A 35 3.58 11.51 6.91
C SER A 35 3.09 10.25 7.62
N ILE A 36 2.40 10.42 8.76
CA ILE A 36 1.66 9.33 9.39
C ILE A 36 0.40 9.17 8.55
N SER A 37 0.47 8.23 7.62
CA SER A 37 -0.67 7.68 6.88
C SER A 37 -1.86 7.59 7.82
N SER A 38 -3.05 8.03 7.36
CA SER A 38 -4.28 8.04 8.14
C SER A 38 -4.66 6.63 8.63
N ALA A 39 -4.04 6.18 9.71
CA ALA A 39 -4.40 4.96 10.39
C ALA A 39 -5.54 5.32 11.34
N CYS A 40 -6.60 4.52 11.32
CA CYS A 40 -7.60 4.56 12.38
C CYS A 40 -6.86 4.50 13.73
N PRO A 41 -7.08 5.47 14.65
CA PRO A 41 -6.27 5.60 15.87
C PRO A 41 -6.34 4.39 16.81
N PHE A 42 -7.23 3.44 16.54
CA PHE A 42 -7.41 2.19 17.29
C PHE A 42 -6.99 0.92 16.53
N CYS A 43 -6.59 1.02 15.26
CA CYS A 43 -6.31 -0.17 14.43
C CYS A 43 -4.83 -0.61 14.47
N GLY A 44 -3.96 0.12 15.16
CA GLY A 44 -2.52 -0.14 15.16
C GLY A 44 -1.87 0.08 13.78
N PRO A 45 -0.56 -0.17 13.66
CA PRO A 45 0.13 -0.08 12.39
C PRO A 45 -0.34 -1.18 11.45
N VAL A 46 -0.88 -0.79 10.28
CA VAL A 46 -1.18 -1.71 9.19
C VAL A 46 0.11 -1.95 8.42
N GLU A 47 0.65 -3.18 8.41
CA GLU A 47 1.91 -3.49 7.72
C GLU A 47 1.88 -3.11 6.24
N THR A 48 0.76 -3.41 5.56
CA THR A 48 0.55 -3.04 4.15
C THR A 48 -0.86 -2.48 3.91
N PRO A 49 -0.99 -1.17 3.64
CA PRO A 49 -2.25 -0.54 3.32
C PRO A 49 -2.92 -1.17 2.09
N LEU A 50 -4.25 -1.28 2.12
CA LEU A 50 -5.04 -1.80 1.00
C LEU A 50 -4.79 -1.04 -0.30
N SER A 51 -4.72 0.29 -0.21
CA SER A 51 -4.44 1.17 -1.35
C SER A 51 -3.08 0.87 -2.00
N TYR A 52 -2.08 0.52 -1.20
CA TYR A 52 -0.76 0.13 -1.69
C TYR A 52 -0.82 -1.19 -2.46
N SER A 53 -1.52 -2.20 -1.92
CA SER A 53 -1.70 -3.49 -2.60
C SER A 53 -2.45 -3.32 -3.92
N ILE A 54 -3.52 -2.51 -3.95
CA ILE A 54 -4.26 -2.21 -5.19
C ILE A 54 -3.35 -1.55 -6.22
N ALA A 55 -2.61 -0.51 -5.82
CA ALA A 55 -1.77 0.27 -6.74
C ALA A 55 -0.61 -0.53 -7.35
N ARG A 56 -0.09 -1.53 -6.63
CA ARG A 56 1.02 -2.37 -7.11
C ARG A 56 0.59 -3.67 -7.76
N SER A 57 -0.68 -4.03 -7.68
CA SER A 57 -1.17 -5.28 -8.25
C SER A 57 -1.17 -5.20 -9.78
N SER A 58 -0.65 -6.24 -10.43
CA SER A 58 -0.78 -6.40 -11.88
C SER A 58 -2.16 -6.90 -12.29
N ASP A 59 -2.87 -7.58 -11.37
CA ASP A 59 -4.24 -8.04 -11.57
C ASP A 59 -4.97 -8.01 -10.22
N LEU A 60 -6.27 -7.70 -10.25
CA LEU A 60 -7.16 -7.72 -9.09
C LEU A 60 -8.37 -8.59 -9.41
N ALA A 61 -8.79 -9.40 -8.44
CA ALA A 61 -9.93 -10.27 -8.61
C ALA A 61 -10.73 -10.44 -7.33
N ILE A 62 -11.99 -10.79 -7.49
CA ILE A 62 -12.83 -11.31 -6.41
C ILE A 62 -12.89 -12.80 -6.61
N GLY A 63 -12.64 -13.54 -5.54
CA GLY A 63 -12.69 -15.00 -5.55
C GLY A 63 -13.37 -15.55 -4.32
N GLU A 64 -13.65 -16.83 -4.35
CA GLU A 64 -14.23 -17.57 -3.25
C GLU A 64 -13.34 -18.77 -2.93
N SER A 65 -13.21 -19.06 -1.65
CA SER A 65 -12.58 -20.29 -1.19
C SER A 65 -13.46 -21.02 -0.20
N LEU A 66 -13.46 -22.34 -0.35
CA LEU A 66 -14.10 -23.29 0.56
C LEU A 66 -13.06 -24.19 1.24
N THR A 67 -11.77 -23.95 1.00
CA THR A 67 -10.67 -24.78 1.51
C THR A 67 -9.98 -24.10 2.68
N GLU A 68 -9.31 -24.88 3.53
CA GLU A 68 -8.48 -24.34 4.59
C GLU A 68 -7.09 -23.95 4.08
N ALA A 69 -6.48 -22.96 4.72
CA ALA A 69 -5.14 -22.54 4.38
C ALA A 69 -4.09 -23.54 4.86
N VAL A 70 -3.22 -23.98 3.96
CA VAL A 70 -2.13 -24.91 4.24
C VAL A 70 -0.82 -24.16 4.43
N ALA A 71 -0.18 -24.34 5.59
CA ALA A 71 1.14 -23.78 5.85
C ALA A 71 2.24 -24.56 5.12
N ASN A 72 3.14 -23.85 4.46
CA ASN A 72 4.36 -24.43 3.90
C ASN A 72 5.42 -24.64 4.99
N ARG A 73 6.58 -25.19 4.60
CA ARG A 73 7.71 -25.43 5.52
C ARG A 73 8.28 -24.17 6.18
N GLN A 74 7.98 -23.00 5.64
CA GLN A 74 8.42 -21.69 6.14
C GLN A 74 7.32 -21.01 6.98
N GLY A 75 6.18 -21.69 7.23
CA GLY A 75 5.04 -21.16 7.96
C GLY A 75 4.13 -20.23 7.16
N GLN A 76 4.39 -20.02 5.87
CA GLN A 76 3.54 -19.21 5.00
C GLN A 76 2.31 -20.02 4.61
N ARG A 77 1.12 -19.43 4.76
CA ARG A 77 -0.14 -20.10 4.45
C ARG A 77 -0.57 -19.81 3.02
N ARG A 78 -1.03 -20.83 2.31
CA ARG A 78 -1.62 -20.72 0.99
C ARG A 78 -2.98 -21.40 0.96
N GLN A 79 -3.88 -20.84 0.16
CA GLN A 79 -5.25 -21.31 0.04
C GLN A 79 -5.70 -21.15 -1.41
N SER A 80 -6.48 -22.13 -1.87
CA SER A 80 -7.02 -22.16 -3.24
C SER A 80 -8.27 -21.29 -3.34
N PHE A 81 -8.35 -20.44 -4.37
CA PHE A 81 -9.52 -19.61 -4.65
C PHE A 81 -10.03 -19.84 -6.06
N SER A 82 -11.34 -19.96 -6.20
CA SER A 82 -12.05 -19.87 -7.48
C SER A 82 -12.31 -18.40 -7.80
N LEU A 83 -11.84 -17.92 -8.95
CA LEU A 83 -12.04 -16.52 -9.33
C LEU A 83 -13.47 -16.32 -9.86
N LEU A 84 -14.21 -15.41 -9.23
CA LEU A 84 -15.58 -15.04 -9.60
C LEU A 84 -15.59 -13.87 -10.58
N SER A 85 -14.72 -12.89 -10.37
CA SER A 85 -14.64 -11.71 -11.24
C SER A 85 -13.26 -11.07 -11.22
N ARG A 86 -12.90 -10.35 -12.29
CA ARG A 86 -11.71 -9.48 -12.31
C ARG A 86 -12.11 -8.03 -12.12
N ILE A 87 -11.30 -7.28 -11.40
CA ILE A 87 -11.46 -5.84 -11.22
C ILE A 87 -10.45 -5.16 -12.15
N ARG A 88 -10.95 -4.45 -13.16
CA ARG A 88 -10.10 -3.62 -14.03
C ARG A 88 -10.18 -2.17 -13.59
N LEU A 89 -9.02 -1.53 -13.47
CA LEU A 89 -8.93 -0.08 -13.37
C LEU A 89 -9.13 0.53 -14.77
N THR A 90 -10.08 1.44 -14.88
CA THR A 90 -10.35 2.24 -16.08
C THR A 90 -10.14 3.73 -15.76
N SER A 91 -10.14 4.58 -16.78
CA SER A 91 -10.08 6.04 -16.58
C SER A 91 -11.27 6.61 -15.81
N SER A 92 -12.38 5.87 -15.74
CA SER A 92 -13.63 6.25 -15.07
C SER A 92 -13.81 5.61 -13.69
N GLY A 93 -12.81 4.91 -13.15
CA GLY A 93 -12.91 4.20 -11.88
C GLY A 93 -12.54 2.72 -12.01
N LYS A 94 -13.20 1.86 -11.25
CA LYS A 94 -12.97 0.42 -11.29
C LYS A 94 -14.20 -0.29 -11.82
N LYS A 95 -13.98 -1.31 -12.65
CA LYS A 95 -15.05 -2.12 -13.23
C LYS A 95 -14.83 -3.59 -12.92
N THR A 96 -15.86 -4.22 -12.37
CA THR A 96 -15.91 -5.67 -12.19
C THR A 96 -16.36 -6.34 -13.49
N LEU A 97 -15.60 -7.34 -13.92
CA LEU A 97 -15.90 -8.19 -15.06
C LEU A 97 -16.12 -9.61 -14.55
N SER A 98 -17.34 -10.11 -14.72
CA SER A 98 -17.66 -11.50 -14.37
C SER A 98 -16.78 -12.47 -15.16
N ILE A 99 -16.32 -13.52 -14.50
CA ILE A 99 -15.56 -14.60 -15.13
C ILE A 99 -16.50 -15.80 -15.25
N GLU A 100 -16.99 -16.05 -16.46
CA GLU A 100 -17.77 -17.25 -16.78
C GLU A 100 -17.15 -17.97 -17.98
N PRO A 101 -16.84 -19.28 -17.88
CA PRO A 101 -16.90 -20.14 -16.68
C PRO A 101 -15.77 -19.81 -15.67
N PRO A 102 -15.83 -20.30 -14.41
CA PRO A 102 -14.77 -20.10 -13.42
C PRO A 102 -13.42 -20.50 -14.00
N VAL A 103 -12.47 -19.56 -14.01
CA VAL A 103 -11.06 -19.82 -14.37
C VAL A 103 -10.49 -20.85 -13.38
N PRO A 104 -9.51 -21.67 -13.78
CA PRO A 104 -8.81 -22.57 -12.86
C PRO A 104 -8.44 -21.88 -11.54
N THR A 105 -8.53 -22.63 -10.46
CA THR A 105 -8.25 -22.15 -9.11
C THR A 105 -6.87 -21.53 -9.02
N VAL A 106 -6.77 -20.40 -8.30
CA VAL A 106 -5.50 -19.75 -8.01
C VAL A 106 -5.07 -20.03 -6.58
N GLU A 107 -3.80 -20.31 -6.39
CA GLU A 107 -3.20 -20.46 -5.07
C GLU A 107 -2.74 -19.10 -4.56
N ALA A 108 -3.40 -18.56 -3.54
CA ALA A 108 -3.09 -17.26 -2.96
C ALA A 108 -2.50 -17.40 -1.55
N ALA A 109 -1.54 -16.54 -1.20
CA ALA A 109 -1.05 -16.42 0.15
C ALA A 109 -2.07 -15.69 1.04
N VAL A 110 -2.28 -16.19 2.26
CA VAL A 110 -3.23 -15.64 3.24
C VAL A 110 -2.56 -15.49 4.61
N GLU A 111 -2.98 -14.50 5.39
CA GLU A 111 -2.48 -14.32 6.76
C GLU A 111 -3.08 -15.38 7.70
N THR A 112 -4.39 -15.57 7.59
CA THR A 112 -5.19 -16.52 8.37
C THR A 112 -6.05 -17.39 7.45
N SER A 113 -6.48 -18.55 7.94
CA SER A 113 -7.42 -19.42 7.22
C SER A 113 -8.83 -18.86 7.37
N PHE A 114 -9.59 -18.77 6.27
CA PHE A 114 -10.98 -18.34 6.28
C PHE A 114 -11.76 -18.99 5.13
N SER A 115 -13.08 -19.00 5.18
CA SER A 115 -13.94 -19.50 4.10
C SER A 115 -14.86 -18.38 3.62
N GLY A 116 -15.15 -18.35 2.32
CA GLY A 116 -16.00 -17.36 1.67
C GLY A 116 -15.25 -16.44 0.72
N THR A 117 -15.78 -15.23 0.54
CA THR A 117 -15.31 -14.26 -0.45
C THR A 117 -14.02 -13.58 -0.03
N ALA A 118 -13.12 -13.41 -1.00
CA ALA A 118 -11.85 -12.72 -0.85
C ALA A 118 -11.62 -11.72 -1.97
N LEU A 119 -10.87 -10.69 -1.63
CA LEU A 119 -10.22 -9.81 -2.57
C LEU A 119 -8.79 -10.32 -2.81
N LEU A 120 -8.46 -10.56 -4.07
CA LEU A 120 -7.19 -11.11 -4.50
C LEU A 120 -6.35 -10.06 -5.23
N PHE A 121 -5.07 -10.04 -4.90
CA PHE A 121 -4.05 -9.14 -5.45
C PHE A 121 -2.93 -9.96 -6.05
N ASN A 122 -2.67 -9.78 -7.34
CA ASN A 122 -1.50 -10.37 -7.97
C ASN A 122 -0.33 -9.39 -7.86
N LEU A 123 0.50 -9.56 -6.84
CA LEU A 123 1.62 -8.67 -6.55
C LEU A 123 2.90 -9.13 -7.29
N PRO A 124 3.69 -8.21 -7.87
CA PRO A 124 4.96 -8.55 -8.49
C PRO A 124 5.88 -9.31 -7.53
N ALA A 125 6.53 -10.37 -8.02
CA ALA A 125 7.44 -11.27 -7.29
C ALA A 125 6.83 -12.12 -6.15
N VAL A 126 5.69 -11.72 -5.57
CA VAL A 126 4.99 -12.49 -4.51
C VAL A 126 3.93 -13.41 -5.11
N GLY A 127 3.28 -12.98 -6.19
CA GLY A 127 2.15 -13.66 -6.80
C GLY A 127 0.82 -13.30 -6.13
N TRP A 128 -0.14 -14.22 -6.19
CA TRP A 128 -1.46 -14.00 -5.61
C TRP A 128 -1.41 -13.95 -4.09
N THR A 129 -2.02 -12.90 -3.53
CA THR A 129 -2.31 -12.74 -2.11
C THR A 129 -3.80 -12.48 -1.95
N ALA A 130 -4.41 -12.99 -0.88
CA ALA A 130 -5.84 -12.89 -0.67
C ALA A 130 -6.14 -12.31 0.72
N ARG A 131 -7.17 -11.46 0.78
CA ARG A 131 -7.74 -10.93 2.01
C ARG A 131 -9.22 -11.25 2.04
N ALA A 132 -9.72 -11.74 3.18
CA ALA A 132 -11.14 -11.91 3.39
C ALA A 132 -11.86 -10.57 3.13
N ALA A 133 -12.96 -10.61 2.40
CA ALA A 133 -13.69 -9.42 2.00
C ALA A 133 -15.17 -9.61 2.23
N ASP A 134 -15.74 -8.73 3.05
CA ASP A 134 -17.18 -8.55 3.18
C ASP A 134 -17.71 -7.57 2.11
N GLU A 135 -19.01 -7.39 2.08
CA GLU A 135 -19.69 -6.51 1.14
C GLU A 135 -19.24 -5.04 1.29
N MET A 136 -18.87 -4.63 2.51
CA MET A 136 -18.40 -3.28 2.78
C MET A 136 -17.02 -3.02 2.18
N LEU A 137 -16.08 -3.96 2.35
CA LEU A 137 -14.75 -3.88 1.77
C LEU A 137 -14.81 -3.93 0.25
N LEU A 138 -15.63 -4.82 -0.31
CA LEU A 138 -15.85 -4.87 -1.76
C LEU A 138 -16.48 -3.56 -2.26
N GLY A 139 -17.46 -3.00 -1.55
CA GLY A 139 -18.05 -1.71 -1.86
C GLY A 139 -17.01 -0.58 -1.90
N TYR A 140 -16.16 -0.47 -0.88
CA TYR A 140 -15.08 0.50 -0.85
C TYR A 140 -14.08 0.32 -2.00
N VAL A 141 -13.76 -0.94 -2.32
CA VAL A 141 -12.79 -1.24 -3.37
C VAL A 141 -13.37 -0.99 -4.75
N LEU A 142 -14.69 -1.10 -4.96
CA LEU A 142 -15.33 -0.91 -6.27
C LEU A 142 -15.82 0.53 -6.52
N GLN A 143 -15.90 1.37 -5.48
CA GLN A 143 -16.05 2.82 -5.61
C GLN A 143 -14.82 3.45 -6.30
#